data_AF-A0A427N4T9-F1
#
_entry.id   AF-A0A427N4T9-F1
#
_cell.length_a   1.000
_cell.length_b   1.000
_cell.length_c   1.000
_cell.angle_alpha   90.00
_cell.angle_beta   90.00
_cell.angle_gamma   90.00
#
_symmetry.space_group_name_H-M   'P 1'
#
loop_
_entity.id
_entity.type
_entity.pdbx_description
1 polymer ?
#
loop_
_entity_poly.entity_id
_entity_poly.type
_entity_poly.pdbx_seq_one_letter_code
_entity_poly.pdbx_strand_id
1 'polypeptide(L)'
;MTPQAELIKKQATARLDKEAAVHRSSHQNVHARRYIMPNPALGGVEIVIIVKGSNLQLWCEARAIDGLAARVLGGEGRPGTETYSEPRKYGRHSALKTMDRLHRGDAWRFIPKTIGNLDAILDAVKGAR
;
A
#
# COMPACT_ATOMS: atom_id res chain seq x y z
N MET A 1 8.67 -17.03 -3.60
CA MET A 1 8.07 -16.50 -2.34
C MET A 1 7.97 -17.66 -1.35
N THR A 2 8.02 -17.41 -0.04
CA THR A 2 7.74 -18.47 0.94
C THR A 2 6.24 -18.81 0.95
N PRO A 3 5.82 -20.00 1.43
CA PRO A 3 4.40 -20.34 1.54
C PRO A 3 3.60 -19.31 2.35
N GLN A 4 4.19 -18.81 3.44
CA GLN A 4 3.61 -17.75 4.26
C GLN A 4 3.43 -16.43 3.49
N ALA A 5 4.40 -16.04 2.68
CA ALA A 5 4.28 -14.83 1.86
C ALA A 5 3.18 -14.96 0.79
N GLU A 6 3.03 -16.13 0.15
CA GLU A 6 1.94 -16.35 -0.82
C GLU A 6 0.57 -16.29 -0.13
N LEU A 7 0.47 -16.84 1.09
CA LEU A 7 -0.75 -16.76 1.88
C LEU A 7 -1.11 -15.30 2.22
N ILE A 8 -0.15 -14.49 2.68
CA ILE A 8 -0.35 -13.07 2.97
C ILE A 8 -0.77 -12.31 1.72
N LYS A 9 -0.13 -12.57 0.57
CA LYS A 9 -0.51 -11.96 -0.71
C LYS A 9 -1.93 -12.34 -1.13
N LYS A 10 -2.30 -13.61 -1.02
CA LYS A 10 -3.65 -14.10 -1.33
C LYS A 10 -4.68 -13.40 -0.44
N GLN A 11 -4.42 -13.32 0.87
CA GLN A 11 -5.30 -12.65 1.83
C GLN A 11 -5.43 -11.15 1.54
N ALA A 12 -4.31 -10.45 1.29
CA ALA A 12 -4.32 -9.03 0.97
C ALA A 12 -5.14 -8.75 -0.29
N THR A 13 -4.93 -9.55 -1.34
CA THR A 13 -5.66 -9.43 -2.61
C THR A 13 -7.15 -9.68 -2.40
N ALA A 14 -7.51 -10.80 -1.76
CA ALA A 14 -8.91 -11.16 -1.53
C ALA A 14 -9.66 -10.10 -0.71
N ARG A 15 -9.01 -9.55 0.32
CA ARG A 15 -9.60 -8.52 1.18
C ARG A 15 -9.80 -7.20 0.42
N LEU A 16 -8.78 -6.75 -0.31
CA LEU A 16 -8.87 -5.52 -1.09
C LEU A 16 -9.86 -5.66 -2.27
N ASP A 17 -9.93 -6.82 -2.93
CA ASP A 17 -10.93 -7.07 -3.98
C ASP A 17 -12.36 -7.06 -3.43
N LYS A 18 -12.55 -7.45 -2.17
CA LYS A 18 -13.86 -7.43 -1.49
C LYS A 18 -14.25 -6.03 -1.01
N GLU A 19 -13.31 -5.28 -0.45
CA GLU A 19 -13.60 -4.06 0.30
C GLU A 19 -13.29 -2.77 -0.48
N ALA A 20 -12.40 -2.82 -1.47
CA ALA A 20 -11.90 -1.66 -2.17
C ALA A 20 -12.35 -1.60 -3.63
N ALA A 21 -12.48 -0.39 -4.15
CA ALA A 21 -12.70 -0.19 -5.57
C ALA A 21 -11.36 -0.37 -6.31
N VAL A 22 -11.35 -1.18 -7.36
CA VAL A 22 -10.16 -1.34 -8.21
C VAL A 22 -9.90 -0.07 -9.00
N HIS A 23 -8.65 0.41 -9.00
CA HIS A 23 -8.26 1.55 -9.82
C HIS A 23 -8.24 1.16 -11.31
N ARG A 24 -8.91 1.93 -12.17
CA ARG A 24 -9.13 1.64 -13.62
C ARG A 24 -7.88 1.69 -14.51
N SER A 25 -6.67 1.72 -13.95
CA SER A 25 -5.46 1.78 -14.77
C SER A 25 -5.35 0.52 -15.63
N SER A 26 -5.27 0.70 -16.95
CA SER A 26 -5.51 -0.29 -18.01
C SER A 26 -4.64 -1.55 -17.99
N HIS A 27 -3.69 -1.68 -17.08
CA HIS A 27 -2.98 -2.92 -16.80
C HIS A 27 -2.68 -3.00 -15.30
N GLN A 28 -3.45 -3.79 -14.55
CA GLN A 28 -2.96 -4.32 -13.28
C GLN A 28 -1.80 -5.26 -13.61
N ASN A 29 -0.58 -4.75 -13.47
CA ASN A 29 0.62 -5.54 -13.72
C ASN A 29 0.66 -6.72 -12.75
N VAL A 30 1.17 -7.86 -13.21
CA VAL A 30 1.36 -9.09 -12.39
C VAL A 30 2.06 -8.79 -11.04
N HIS A 31 2.88 -7.74 -11.02
CA HIS A 31 3.70 -7.33 -9.88
C HIS A 31 3.11 -6.22 -9.00
N ALA A 32 2.02 -5.56 -9.40
CA ALA A 32 1.40 -4.50 -8.59
C ALA A 32 -0.11 -4.39 -8.83
N ARG A 33 -0.89 -4.45 -7.74
CA ARG A 33 -2.34 -4.26 -7.73
C ARG A 33 -2.71 -2.98 -7.00
N ARG A 34 -3.69 -2.26 -7.54
CA ARG A 34 -4.01 -0.87 -7.18
C ARG A 34 -5.46 -0.73 -6.81
N TYR A 35 -5.71 -0.08 -5.68
CA TYR A 35 -7.01 -0.02 -5.04
C TYR A 35 -7.28 1.39 -4.52
N ILE A 36 -8.55 1.75 -4.49
CA ILE A 36 -9.09 2.85 -3.69
C ILE A 36 -9.87 2.22 -2.55
N MET A 37 -9.26 2.21 -1.37
CA MET A 37 -9.88 1.65 -0.18
C MET A 37 -10.82 2.68 0.45
N PRO A 38 -12.05 2.31 0.83
CA PRO A 38 -12.95 3.20 1.54
C PRO A 38 -12.31 3.70 2.83
N ASN A 39 -12.38 5.00 3.06
CA ASN A 39 -11.99 5.64 4.30
C ASN A 39 -13.00 6.77 4.56
N PRO A 40 -13.82 6.70 5.62
CA PRO A 40 -14.89 7.67 5.87
C PRO A 40 -14.40 9.10 6.05
N ALA A 41 -13.23 9.28 6.65
CA ALA A 41 -12.67 10.61 6.92
C ALA A 41 -12.08 11.27 5.67
N LEU A 42 -11.64 10.47 4.69
CA LEU A 42 -10.89 10.95 3.53
C LEU A 42 -11.61 10.77 2.19
N GLY A 43 -12.80 10.16 2.18
CA GLY A 43 -13.53 9.83 0.95
C GLY A 43 -12.84 8.74 0.12
N GLY A 44 -12.01 7.92 0.75
CA GLY A 44 -11.23 6.86 0.12
C GLY A 44 -9.72 7.17 0.03
N VAL A 45 -8.91 6.12 0.09
CA VAL A 45 -7.45 6.18 0.15
C VAL A 45 -6.85 5.28 -0.93
N GLU A 46 -5.84 5.80 -1.62
CA GLU A 46 -5.03 5.01 -2.53
C GLU A 46 -4.18 3.99 -1.77
N ILE A 47 -4.34 2.72 -2.15
CA ILE A 47 -3.53 1.60 -1.68
C ILE A 47 -2.94 0.86 -2.88
N VAL A 48 -1.69 0.45 -2.76
CA VAL A 48 -1.04 -0.44 -3.72
C VAL A 48 -0.40 -1.60 -2.99
N ILE A 49 -0.67 -2.82 -3.44
CA ILE A 49 0.12 -3.99 -3.07
C ILE A 49 1.07 -4.33 -4.20
N ILE A 50 2.34 -4.51 -3.85
CA ILE A 50 3.43 -4.73 -4.79
C ILE A 50 4.13 -6.02 -4.39
N VAL A 51 4.25 -6.93 -5.34
CA VAL A 51 4.98 -8.18 -5.16
C VAL A 51 6.36 -7.99 -5.78
N LYS A 52 7.35 -7.74 -4.94
CA LYS A 52 8.76 -7.60 -5.35
C LYS A 52 9.62 -8.57 -4.54
N GLY A 53 10.30 -9.48 -5.23
CA GLY A 53 11.13 -10.51 -4.57
C GLY A 53 10.27 -11.50 -3.78
N SER A 54 10.66 -11.78 -2.53
CA SER A 54 10.02 -12.80 -1.69
C SER A 54 8.90 -12.28 -0.78
N ASN A 55 8.63 -10.96 -0.75
CA ASN A 55 7.67 -10.36 0.17
C ASN A 55 6.68 -9.43 -0.54
N LEU A 56 5.49 -9.31 0.03
CA LEU A 56 4.52 -8.28 -0.34
C LEU A 56 4.91 -6.95 0.32
N GLN A 57 4.83 -5.87 -0.46
CA GLN A 57 4.88 -4.50 0.05
C GLN A 57 3.49 -3.89 -0.08
N LEU A 58 3.01 -3.28 0.99
CA LEU A 58 1.78 -2.50 0.98
C LEU A 58 2.14 -1.03 1.10
N TRP A 59 1.58 -0.22 0.20
CA TRP A 59 1.75 1.22 0.18
C TRP A 59 0.41 1.91 0.36
N CYS A 60 0.35 2.94 1.19
CA CYS A 60 -0.84 3.77 1.35
C CYS A 60 -0.46 5.24 1.58
N GLU A 61 -1.40 6.15 1.31
CA GLU A 61 -1.21 7.59 1.57
C GLU A 61 -0.88 7.82 3.06
N ALA A 62 0.08 8.71 3.36
CA ALA A 62 0.51 8.93 4.74
C ALA A 62 -0.60 9.44 5.65
N ARG A 63 -1.51 10.26 5.10
CA ARG A 63 -2.67 10.81 5.82
C ARG A 63 -3.73 9.79 6.22
N ALA A 64 -3.65 8.56 5.71
CA ALA A 64 -4.66 7.53 5.96
C ALA A 64 -4.58 6.90 7.35
N ILE A 65 -3.44 7.08 8.02
CA ILE A 65 -3.14 6.48 9.31
C ILE A 65 -2.33 7.45 10.15
N ASP A 66 -2.58 7.49 11.46
CA ASP A 66 -1.77 8.25 12.39
C ASP A 66 -0.30 7.79 12.35
N GLY A 67 0.64 8.74 12.45
CA GLY A 67 2.07 8.45 12.29
C GLY A 67 2.67 7.62 13.42
N LEU A 68 2.11 7.65 14.63
CA LEU A 68 2.53 6.74 15.71
C LEU A 68 1.98 5.34 15.46
N ALA A 69 0.69 5.23 15.12
CA ALA A 69 0.05 3.95 14.80
C ALA A 69 0.76 3.25 13.63
N ALA A 70 1.10 3.99 12.57
CA ALA A 70 1.83 3.46 11.43
C ALA A 70 3.19 2.87 11.83
N ARG A 71 3.95 3.56 12.68
CA ARG A 71 5.25 3.08 13.16
C ARG A 71 5.13 1.84 14.04
N VAL A 72 4.12 1.77 14.91
CA VAL A 72 3.83 0.59 15.73
C VAL A 72 3.56 -0.64 14.86
N LEU A 73 2.88 -0.46 13.74
CA LEU A 73 2.61 -1.51 12.74
C LEU A 73 3.82 -1.81 11.83
N GLY A 74 4.97 -1.19 12.07
CA GLY A 74 6.20 -1.39 11.28
C GLY A 74 6.20 -0.64 9.95
N GLY A 75 5.44 0.44 9.85
CA GLY A 75 5.41 1.33 8.69
C GLY A 75 6.68 2.16 8.58
N GLU A 76 7.22 2.22 7.36
CA GLU A 76 8.30 3.13 6.99
C GLU A 76 7.75 4.33 6.24
N GLY A 77 8.01 5.53 6.74
CA GLY A 77 7.56 6.78 6.12
C GLY A 77 8.42 7.09 4.91
N ARG A 78 7.79 7.35 3.77
CA ARG A 78 8.44 7.60 2.47
C ARG A 78 7.91 8.91 1.88
N PRO A 79 8.64 10.03 2.04
CA PRO A 79 8.16 11.32 1.58
C PRO A 79 7.97 11.37 0.06
N GLY A 80 7.06 12.22 -0.39
CA GLY A 80 6.74 12.45 -1.80
C GLY A 80 7.96 12.88 -2.62
N THR A 81 8.87 13.63 -1.99
CA THR A 81 10.12 14.14 -2.58
C THR A 81 11.10 13.04 -3.00
N GLU A 82 11.04 11.84 -2.41
CA GLU A 82 11.87 10.69 -2.83
C GLU A 82 11.52 10.16 -4.23
N THR A 83 10.35 10.51 -4.78
CA THR A 83 9.90 10.03 -6.08
C THR A 83 10.90 10.33 -7.19
N TYR A 84 11.58 11.48 -7.09
CA TYR A 84 12.53 11.98 -8.07
C TYR A 84 13.80 12.56 -7.42
N SER A 85 14.15 12.11 -6.20
CA SER A 85 15.30 12.64 -5.44
C SER A 85 16.64 12.49 -6.17
N GLU A 86 16.70 11.64 -7.19
CA GLU A 86 17.81 11.55 -8.14
C GLU A 86 17.27 11.64 -9.58
N PRO A 87 17.92 12.39 -10.49
CA PRO A 87 17.53 12.44 -11.90
C PRO A 87 17.46 11.04 -12.49
N ARG A 88 16.27 10.65 -12.97
CA ARG A 88 15.97 9.33 -13.58
C ARG A 88 16.09 8.11 -12.65
N LYS A 89 16.39 8.25 -11.36
CA LYS A 89 16.24 7.15 -10.39
C LYS A 89 14.99 7.37 -9.55
N TYR A 90 14.15 6.34 -9.56
CA TYR A 90 12.91 6.35 -8.82
C TYR A 90 13.19 5.85 -7.40
N GLY A 91 13.16 6.74 -6.41
CA GLY A 91 13.48 6.40 -5.01
C GLY A 91 12.40 5.56 -4.32
N ARG A 92 11.17 5.56 -4.85
CA ARG A 92 10.03 4.75 -4.38
C ARG A 92 9.77 3.59 -5.33
N HIS A 93 8.60 2.93 -5.33
CA HIS A 93 8.31 1.86 -6.30
C HIS A 93 7.59 2.38 -7.56
N SER A 94 8.09 2.10 -8.77
CA SER A 94 7.58 2.70 -10.03
C SER A 94 6.08 2.50 -10.28
N ALA A 95 5.49 1.44 -9.72
CA ALA A 95 4.05 1.18 -9.75
C ALA A 95 3.20 2.30 -9.11
N LEU A 96 3.78 3.13 -8.23
CA LEU A 96 3.12 4.28 -7.63
C LEU A 96 2.88 5.42 -8.63
N LYS A 97 3.62 5.49 -9.75
CA LYS A 97 3.50 6.56 -10.76
C LYS A 97 2.08 6.73 -11.33
N THR A 98 1.29 5.67 -11.30
CA THR A 98 -0.06 5.62 -11.87
C THR A 98 -1.15 5.83 -10.83
N MET A 99 -0.78 6.25 -9.62
CA MET A 99 -1.67 6.51 -8.49
C MET A 99 -1.50 7.98 -8.13
N ASP A 100 -2.49 8.81 -8.44
CA ASP A 100 -2.32 10.27 -8.47
C ASP A 100 -1.84 10.84 -7.13
N ARG A 101 -2.37 10.32 -6.02
CA ARG A 101 -2.05 10.79 -4.67
C ARG A 101 -0.79 10.14 -4.13
N LEU A 102 -0.66 8.83 -4.24
CA LEU A 102 0.53 8.10 -3.80
C LEU A 102 1.80 8.46 -4.59
N HIS A 103 1.66 8.82 -5.86
CA HIS A 103 2.78 9.21 -6.71
C HIS A 103 3.49 10.45 -6.19
N ARG A 104 2.75 11.44 -5.66
CA ARG A 104 3.30 12.75 -5.31
C ARG A 104 3.26 13.05 -3.82
N GLY A 105 2.34 12.44 -3.09
CA GLY A 105 2.19 12.61 -1.65
C GLY A 105 3.14 11.73 -0.85
N ASP A 106 3.25 12.06 0.43
CA ASP A 106 3.90 11.21 1.41
C ASP A 106 3.15 9.88 1.55
N ALA A 107 3.89 8.81 1.79
CA ALA A 107 3.34 7.46 1.87
C ALA A 107 3.92 6.69 3.06
N TRP A 108 3.17 5.70 3.51
CA TRP A 108 3.71 4.63 4.35
C TRP A 108 3.95 3.38 3.51
N ARG A 109 5.08 2.71 3.76
CA ARG A 109 5.38 1.39 3.23
C ARG A 109 5.39 0.38 4.36
N PHE A 110 4.65 -0.71 4.18
CA PHE A 110 4.61 -1.84 5.10
C PHE A 110 5.07 -3.13 4.42
N ILE A 111 5.71 -4.02 5.19
CA ILE A 111 6.07 -5.37 4.76
C ILE A 111 5.46 -6.35 5.77
N PRO A 112 4.17 -6.71 5.62
CA PRO A 112 3.49 -7.57 6.57
C PRO A 112 4.16 -8.94 6.62
N LYS A 113 4.39 -9.43 7.84
CA LYS A 113 5.03 -10.74 8.10
C LYS A 113 4.03 -11.83 8.45
N THR A 114 2.81 -11.45 8.85
CA THR A 114 1.73 -12.36 9.22
C THR A 114 0.40 -11.83 8.67
N ILE A 115 -0.61 -12.70 8.60
CA ILE A 115 -1.97 -12.27 8.25
C ILE A 115 -2.51 -11.27 9.28
N GLY A 116 -2.32 -11.52 10.58
CA GLY A 116 -2.80 -10.59 11.61
C GLY A 116 -2.18 -9.18 11.50
N ASN A 117 -0.90 -9.09 11.12
CA ASN A 117 -0.26 -7.79 10.87
C ASN A 117 -0.85 -7.12 9.62
N LEU A 118 -1.02 -7.88 8.53
CA LEU A 118 -1.70 -7.37 7.32
C LEU A 118 -3.09 -6.81 7.65
N ASP A 119 -3.87 -7.54 8.45
CA ASP A 119 -5.22 -7.13 8.80
C ASP A 119 -5.21 -5.86 9.65
N ALA A 120 -4.36 -5.78 10.67
CA ALA A 120 -4.20 -4.59 11.50
C ALA A 120 -3.81 -3.35 10.67
N ILE A 121 -2.93 -3.49 9.67
CA ILE A 121 -2.57 -2.41 8.75
C ILE A 121 -3.78 -1.97 7.94
N LEU A 122 -4.52 -2.90 7.33
CA LEU A 122 -5.67 -2.57 6.50
C LEU A 122 -6.79 -1.93 7.33
N ASP A 123 -7.08 -2.43 8.54
CA ASP A 123 -8.08 -1.85 9.43
C ASP A 123 -7.73 -0.42 9.83
N ALA A 124 -6.46 -0.19 10.19
CA ALA A 124 -5.97 1.15 10.54
C ALA A 124 -6.09 2.12 9.35
N VAL A 125 -5.74 1.69 8.13
CA VAL A 125 -5.85 2.52 6.91
C VAL A 125 -7.31 2.78 6.51
N LYS A 126 -8.22 1.84 6.82
CA LYS A 126 -9.67 2.03 6.60
C LYS A 126 -10.22 3.15 7.47
N GLY A 127 -9.55 3.46 8.58
CA GLY A 127 -10.11 4.25 9.65
C GLY A 127 -11.26 3.54 10.34
N ALA A 128 -11.27 2.19 10.30
CA ALA A 128 -12.22 1.40 11.09
C ALA A 128 -11.76 1.46 12.55
N ARG A 129 -12.50 2.22 13.35
CA ARG A 129 -12.42 2.17 14.81
C ARG A 129 -13.21 0.98 15.33
#